data_AF-A0A4R7LRW1-F1
#
_entry.id   AF-A0A4R7LRW1-F1
#
_cell.length_a   1.000
_cell.length_b   1.000
_cell.length_c   1.000
_cell.angle_alpha   90.00
_cell.angle_beta   90.00
_cell.angle_gamma   90.00
#
_symmetry.space_group_name_H-M   'P 1'
#
loop_
_entity.id
_entity.type
_entity.pdbx_description
1 polymer ?
#
loop_
_entity_poly.entity_id
_entity_poly.type
_entity_poly.pdbx_seq_one_letter_code
_entity_poly.pdbx_strand_id
1 'polypeptide(L)'
;MNALDQVPPAFVHALGTLRKAQCRSELRLAEIPAPARLAPFAVALGAEVMAPGAGAPATPVHGPAAMAFASAPASGDEDETELATGRFILLHDPDGSAVWDGEFRIVTYIRAELEPDMGNDQMLGTVAWTWLVEALENHKAAYRAAGGTATRVLSESFGTLAGRPGSIDIELRASWTPDSSDVQAHLEAWSDMVCTFAGLPPLPDGVTALPHRRRS
;
A
#
# COMPACT_ATOMS: atom_id res chain seq x y z
N MET A 1 -0.37 -32.91 -18.83
CA MET A 1 -0.49 -31.54 -19.37
C MET A 1 -0.01 -30.61 -18.28
N ASN A 2 1.08 -29.88 -18.52
CA ASN A 2 1.70 -29.05 -17.50
C ASN A 2 0.83 -27.79 -17.32
N ALA A 3 0.50 -27.42 -16.08
CA ALA A 3 -0.33 -26.24 -15.81
C ALA A 3 0.29 -24.93 -16.37
N LEU A 4 1.60 -24.94 -16.60
CA LEU A 4 2.37 -23.84 -17.19
C LEU A 4 2.14 -23.68 -18.71
N ASP A 5 1.77 -24.74 -19.43
CA ASP A 5 1.50 -24.65 -20.89
C ASP A 5 0.15 -23.97 -21.19
N GLN A 6 -0.67 -23.74 -20.15
CA GLN A 6 -1.99 -23.12 -20.26
C GLN A 6 -2.00 -21.63 -19.89
N VAL A 7 -0.83 -21.05 -19.51
CA VAL A 7 -0.76 -19.64 -19.13
C VAL A 7 -0.58 -18.76 -20.38
N PRO A 8 -1.44 -17.76 -20.62
CA PRO A 8 -1.35 -16.86 -21.76
C PRO A 8 0.00 -16.13 -21.81
N PRO A 9 0.63 -16.00 -23.00
CA PRO A 9 1.89 -15.28 -23.15
C PRO A 9 1.85 -13.83 -22.62
N ALA A 10 0.70 -13.16 -22.79
CA ALA A 10 0.49 -11.81 -22.26
C ALA A 10 0.58 -11.77 -20.72
N PHE A 11 0.00 -12.76 -20.03
CA PHE A 11 0.09 -12.86 -18.58
C PHE A 11 1.51 -13.18 -18.12
N VAL A 12 2.21 -14.08 -18.82
CA VAL A 12 3.63 -14.38 -18.55
C VAL A 12 4.49 -13.12 -18.71
N HIS A 13 4.25 -12.32 -19.75
CA HIS A 13 4.92 -11.05 -19.95
C HIS A 13 4.65 -10.09 -18.78
N ALA A 14 3.39 -9.96 -18.35
CA ALA A 14 3.00 -9.13 -17.21
C ALA A 14 3.68 -9.56 -15.90
N LEU A 15 3.73 -10.86 -15.61
CA LEU A 15 4.48 -11.37 -14.44
C LEU A 15 5.97 -11.03 -14.52
N GLY A 16 6.54 -11.08 -15.73
CA GLY A 16 7.93 -10.70 -16.00
C GLY A 16 8.21 -9.21 -15.78
N THR A 17 7.26 -8.32 -16.07
CA THR A 17 7.40 -6.87 -15.88
C THR A 17 7.15 -6.46 -14.43
N LEU A 18 6.20 -7.09 -13.72
CA LEU A 18 6.02 -6.90 -12.27
C LEU A 18 7.30 -7.18 -11.49
N ARG A 19 8.03 -8.24 -11.85
CA ARG A 19 9.30 -8.61 -11.19
C ARG A 19 10.43 -7.60 -11.39
N LYS A 20 10.33 -6.71 -12.38
CA LYS A 20 11.34 -5.68 -12.68
C LYS A 20 11.09 -4.37 -11.95
N ALA A 21 9.89 -4.19 -11.39
CA ALA A 21 9.49 -2.97 -10.71
C ALA A 21 10.47 -2.59 -9.59
N GLN A 22 10.82 -1.32 -9.53
CA GLN A 22 11.67 -0.74 -8.50
C GLN A 22 10.80 -0.02 -7.47
N CYS A 23 10.69 -0.60 -6.27
CA CYS A 23 9.92 -0.03 -5.16
C CYS A 23 10.85 0.63 -4.13
N ARG A 24 10.31 1.55 -3.33
CA ARG A 24 11.00 2.17 -2.20
C ARG A 24 11.40 1.14 -1.14
N SER A 25 12.50 1.38 -0.44
CA SER A 25 13.02 0.49 0.61
C SER A 25 12.13 0.36 1.84
N GLU A 26 11.30 1.37 2.08
CA GLU A 26 10.35 1.45 3.17
C GLU A 26 9.11 0.58 2.92
N LEU A 27 8.84 0.23 1.65
CA LEU A 27 7.73 -0.61 1.25
C LEU A 27 8.19 -2.06 1.16
N ARG A 28 7.60 -2.92 1.99
CA ARG A 28 7.78 -4.37 1.92
C ARG A 28 6.71 -4.94 0.99
N LEU A 29 7.13 -5.53 -0.11
CA LEU A 29 6.25 -6.16 -1.09
C LEU A 29 6.35 -7.68 -0.99
N ALA A 30 5.20 -8.36 -0.95
CA ALA A 30 5.13 -9.81 -0.95
C ALA A 30 3.99 -10.31 -1.84
N GLU A 31 4.16 -11.48 -2.46
CA GLU A 31 3.05 -12.16 -3.12
C GLU A 31 2.06 -12.68 -2.07
N ILE A 32 0.77 -12.44 -2.30
CA ILE A 32 -0.32 -12.89 -1.44
C ILE A 32 -1.32 -13.73 -2.25
N PRO A 33 -2.15 -14.56 -1.59
CA PRO A 33 -3.18 -15.30 -2.29
C PRO A 33 -4.10 -14.38 -3.10
N ALA A 34 -4.17 -14.61 -4.42
CA ALA A 34 -5.05 -13.85 -5.30
C ALA A 34 -6.53 -14.17 -5.01
N PRO A 35 -7.45 -13.20 -5.15
CA PRO A 35 -8.88 -13.46 -4.98
C PRO A 35 -9.39 -14.50 -5.98
N ALA A 36 -10.15 -15.48 -5.49
CA ALA A 36 -10.72 -16.50 -6.35
C ALA A 36 -11.91 -15.96 -7.17
N ARG A 37 -12.07 -16.49 -8.39
CA ARG A 37 -13.25 -16.28 -9.27
C ARG A 37 -13.43 -14.88 -9.85
N LEU A 38 -12.43 -14.00 -9.77
CA LEU A 38 -12.49 -12.70 -10.45
C LEU A 38 -12.05 -12.79 -11.92
N ALA A 39 -11.12 -13.68 -12.24
CA ALA A 39 -10.56 -13.87 -13.58
C ALA A 39 -9.97 -15.30 -13.71
N PRO A 40 -9.80 -15.81 -14.94
CA PRO A 40 -9.08 -17.07 -15.18
C PRO A 40 -7.63 -17.04 -14.69
N PHE A 41 -6.95 -15.89 -14.81
CA PHE A 41 -5.59 -15.68 -14.34
C PHE A 41 -5.52 -14.46 -13.43
N ALA A 42 -4.83 -14.60 -12.30
CA ALA A 42 -4.67 -13.50 -11.35
C ALA A 42 -3.35 -13.63 -10.59
N VAL A 43 -2.76 -12.50 -10.23
CA VAL A 43 -1.66 -12.39 -9.26
C VAL A 43 -1.98 -11.24 -8.31
N ALA A 44 -1.60 -11.39 -7.04
CA ALA A 44 -1.81 -10.37 -6.03
C ALA A 44 -0.52 -10.12 -5.23
N LEU A 45 -0.24 -8.85 -4.99
CA LEU A 45 0.88 -8.38 -4.20
C LEU A 45 0.32 -7.58 -3.02
N GLY A 46 0.80 -7.88 -1.81
CA GLY A 46 0.57 -7.10 -0.61
C GLY A 46 1.75 -6.17 -0.35
N ALA A 47 1.45 -4.93 0.04
CA ALA A 47 2.43 -3.97 0.51
C ALA A 47 2.17 -3.61 1.97
N GLU A 48 3.24 -3.51 2.74
CA GLU A 48 3.26 -2.99 4.11
C GLU A 48 4.32 -1.88 4.16
N VAL A 49 3.93 -0.71 4.67
CA VAL A 49 4.86 0.40 4.95
C VAL A 49 4.96 0.55 6.46
N MET A 50 6.18 0.36 6.97
CA MET A 50 6.47 0.47 8.39
C MET A 50 7.15 1.79 8.68
N ALA A 51 6.78 2.44 9.79
CA ALA A 51 7.58 3.52 10.34
C ALA A 51 8.95 2.94 10.77
N PRO A 52 10.08 3.57 10.45
CA PRO A 52 11.33 3.24 11.11
C PRO A 52 11.10 3.47 12.60
N GLY A 53 11.25 2.42 13.41
CA GLY A 53 10.94 2.48 14.82
C GLY A 53 11.57 3.71 15.45
N ALA A 54 10.73 4.64 15.87
CA ALA A 54 11.15 5.75 16.69
C ALA A 54 11.61 5.10 17.98
N GLY A 55 12.90 4.77 18.08
CA GLY A 55 13.51 4.39 19.35
C GLY A 55 13.09 5.49 20.30
N ALA A 56 12.20 5.16 21.24
CA ALA A 56 11.56 6.15 22.07
C ALA A 56 12.66 7.04 22.67
N PRO A 57 12.52 8.37 22.68
CA PRO A 57 13.38 9.15 23.55
C PRO A 57 13.04 8.67 24.96
N ALA A 58 13.91 7.84 25.53
CA ALA A 58 13.87 7.53 26.94
C ALA A 58 14.09 8.87 27.65
N THR A 59 13.03 9.60 27.96
CA THR A 59 13.09 10.60 29.01
C THR A 59 13.36 9.81 30.27
N PRO A 60 14.56 9.93 30.88
CA PRO A 60 14.82 9.24 32.12
C PRO A 60 13.98 9.94 33.18
N VAL A 61 12.85 9.34 33.55
CA VAL A 61 12.07 9.78 34.69
C VAL A 61 12.87 9.38 35.94
N HIS A 62 13.80 10.23 36.36
CA HIS A 62 14.52 10.05 37.62
C HIS A 62 13.54 10.30 38.78
N GLY A 63 12.90 9.24 39.24
CA GLY A 63 12.06 9.24 40.43
C GLY A 63 11.97 7.84 41.04
N PRO A 64 12.01 7.68 42.37
CA PRO A 64 12.06 6.37 43.03
C PRO A 64 10.81 5.47 42.83
N ALA A 65 9.83 5.90 42.04
CA ALA A 65 8.60 5.16 41.75
C ALA A 65 8.67 4.26 40.49
N ALA A 66 9.74 4.32 39.68
CA ALA A 66 9.83 3.60 38.40
C ALA A 66 10.03 2.06 38.51
N MET A 67 10.23 1.51 39.71
CA MET A 67 10.56 0.08 39.90
C MET A 67 9.36 -0.86 40.10
N ALA A 68 8.12 -0.38 40.00
CA ALA A 68 6.94 -1.16 40.39
C ALA A 68 6.12 -1.82 39.25
N PHE A 69 6.45 -1.61 37.96
CA PHE A 69 5.64 -2.13 36.85
C PHE A 69 6.40 -2.89 35.74
N ALA A 70 7.65 -3.29 35.99
CA ALA A 70 8.37 -4.15 35.05
C ALA A 70 8.00 -5.63 35.26
N SER A 71 6.85 -6.07 34.75
CA SER A 71 6.57 -7.50 34.48
C SER A 71 5.36 -7.66 33.54
N ALA A 72 5.63 -7.70 32.24
CA ALA A 72 4.84 -8.43 31.25
C ALA A 72 5.83 -9.04 30.23
N PRO A 73 5.54 -10.23 29.67
CA PRO A 73 6.52 -10.96 28.87
C PRO A 73 6.68 -10.28 27.51
N ALA A 74 7.94 -10.17 27.07
CA ALA A 74 8.29 -9.69 25.74
C ALA A 74 7.84 -10.71 24.69
N SER A 75 7.05 -10.25 23.71
CA SER A 75 6.71 -11.03 22.53
C SER A 75 6.80 -10.16 21.27
N GLY A 76 7.95 -10.24 20.58
CA GLY A 76 8.14 -9.96 19.15
C GLY A 76 8.07 -8.50 18.69
N ASP A 77 9.20 -7.97 18.18
CA ASP A 77 9.32 -6.76 17.32
C ASP A 77 8.35 -5.60 17.64
N GLU A 78 8.44 -5.03 18.85
CA GLU A 78 7.52 -3.98 19.36
C GLU A 78 7.79 -2.55 18.84
N ASP A 79 8.77 -2.34 17.96
CA ASP A 79 9.21 -0.99 17.57
C ASP A 79 8.76 -0.53 16.17
N GLU A 80 8.15 -1.36 15.31
CA GLU A 80 7.69 -0.95 13.97
C GLU A 80 6.16 -0.72 13.94
N THR A 81 5.74 0.52 13.76
CA THR A 81 4.32 0.88 13.56
C THR A 81 3.96 0.77 12.08
N GLU A 82 2.93 -0.02 11.76
CA GLU A 82 2.36 -0.09 10.40
C GLU A 82 1.66 1.23 10.06
N LEU A 83 2.14 1.92 9.02
CA LEU A 83 1.61 3.21 8.58
C LEU A 83 0.54 3.05 7.48
N ALA A 84 0.79 2.13 6.55
CA ALA A 84 -0.14 1.83 5.48
C ALA A 84 -0.02 0.40 5.00
N THR A 85 -1.13 -0.15 4.53
CA THR A 85 -1.20 -1.42 3.81
C THR A 85 -1.83 -1.23 2.45
N GLY A 86 -1.35 -2.00 1.48
CA GLY A 86 -1.85 -2.00 0.12
C GLY A 86 -2.04 -3.41 -0.41
N ARG A 87 -2.97 -3.58 -1.36
CA ARG A 87 -3.05 -4.74 -2.23
C ARG A 87 -3.09 -4.30 -3.68
N PHE A 88 -2.20 -4.84 -4.49
CA PHE A 88 -2.20 -4.72 -5.95
C PHE A 88 -2.60 -6.06 -6.54
N ILE A 89 -3.73 -6.11 -7.25
CA ILE A 89 -4.24 -7.34 -7.85
C ILE A 89 -4.31 -7.13 -9.35
N LEU A 90 -3.55 -7.92 -10.10
CA LEU A 90 -3.63 -7.97 -11.56
C LEU A 90 -4.50 -9.16 -11.96
N LEU A 91 -5.59 -8.86 -12.66
CA LEU A 91 -6.50 -9.82 -13.26
C LEU A 91 -6.25 -9.90 -14.76
N HIS A 92 -6.39 -11.08 -15.33
CA HIS A 92 -6.30 -11.29 -16.77
C HIS A 92 -7.33 -12.32 -17.25
N ASP A 93 -8.08 -11.93 -18.27
CA ASP A 93 -8.98 -12.76 -19.05
C ASP A 93 -8.57 -12.65 -20.53
N PRO A 94 -8.04 -13.72 -21.16
CA PRO A 94 -7.63 -13.72 -22.56
C PRO A 94 -8.76 -13.43 -23.54
N ASP A 95 -10.01 -13.73 -23.15
CA ASP A 95 -11.18 -13.47 -23.99
C ASP A 95 -11.67 -12.01 -23.84
N GLY A 96 -11.09 -11.27 -22.90
CA GLY A 96 -11.45 -9.89 -22.59
C GLY A 96 -12.74 -9.75 -21.79
N SER A 97 -12.90 -8.59 -21.17
CA SER A 97 -14.11 -8.24 -20.41
C SER A 97 -14.63 -6.87 -20.83
N ALA A 98 -15.90 -6.81 -21.22
CA ALA A 98 -16.57 -5.53 -21.51
C ALA A 98 -16.67 -4.62 -20.28
N VAL A 99 -16.71 -5.19 -19.07
CA VAL A 99 -16.72 -4.42 -17.81
C VAL A 99 -15.36 -3.80 -17.54
N TRP A 100 -14.28 -4.49 -17.93
CA TRP A 100 -12.91 -4.00 -17.77
C TRP A 100 -12.49 -3.12 -18.94
N ASP A 101 -13.18 -3.17 -20.07
CA ASP A 101 -12.74 -2.54 -21.31
C ASP A 101 -11.35 -3.06 -21.74
N GLY A 102 -11.09 -4.37 -21.61
CA GLY A 102 -9.81 -4.98 -21.96
C GLY A 102 -9.60 -6.39 -21.43
N GLU A 103 -8.42 -6.95 -21.70
CA GLU A 103 -8.00 -8.27 -21.22
C GLU A 103 -7.40 -8.24 -19.80
N PHE A 104 -6.98 -7.07 -19.33
CA PHE A 104 -6.37 -6.89 -18.01
C PHE A 104 -7.22 -5.98 -17.14
N ARG A 105 -7.16 -6.18 -15.83
CA ARG A 105 -7.72 -5.24 -14.85
C ARG A 105 -6.81 -5.21 -13.63
N ILE A 106 -6.39 -4.02 -13.22
CA ILE A 106 -5.77 -3.83 -11.93
C ILE A 106 -6.85 -3.42 -10.93
N VAL A 107 -6.87 -4.09 -9.78
CA VAL A 107 -7.72 -3.77 -8.64
C VAL A 107 -6.82 -3.50 -7.44
N THR A 108 -7.08 -2.41 -6.73
CA THR A 108 -6.33 -2.02 -5.54
C THR A 108 -7.22 -1.76 -4.34
N TYR A 109 -6.66 -2.07 -3.18
CA TYR A 109 -7.15 -1.69 -1.86
C TYR A 109 -5.97 -1.07 -1.11
N ILE A 110 -6.12 0.15 -0.59
CA ILE A 110 -5.12 0.80 0.26
C ILE A 110 -5.82 1.24 1.55
N ARG A 111 -5.19 0.97 2.69
CA ARG A 111 -5.60 1.49 3.99
C ARG A 111 -4.41 2.17 4.65
N ALA A 112 -4.63 3.33 5.24
CA ALA A 112 -3.62 4.01 6.04
C ALA A 112 -4.26 4.75 7.21
N GLU A 113 -3.54 4.78 8.33
CA GLU A 113 -3.86 5.67 9.45
C GLU A 113 -3.24 7.05 9.15
N LEU A 114 -4.05 8.10 9.24
CA LEU A 114 -3.64 9.46 8.91
C LEU A 114 -3.40 10.31 10.15
N GLU A 115 -2.47 11.23 10.03
CA GLU A 115 -2.30 12.28 11.04
C GLU A 115 -3.58 13.13 11.17
N PRO A 116 -3.92 13.61 12.38
CA PRO A 116 -5.17 14.32 12.64
C PRO A 116 -5.42 15.53 11.73
N ASP A 117 -4.38 16.27 11.37
CA ASP A 117 -4.49 17.47 10.53
C ASP A 117 -4.90 17.12 9.08
N MET A 118 -4.38 16.03 8.54
CA MET A 118 -4.78 15.50 7.22
C MET A 118 -6.16 14.84 7.28
N GLY A 119 -6.40 14.05 8.34
CA GLY A 119 -7.63 13.29 8.49
C GLY A 119 -8.88 14.16 8.61
N ASN A 120 -8.78 15.38 9.14
CA ASN A 120 -9.92 16.29 9.28
C ASN A 120 -10.32 17.01 7.98
N ASP A 121 -9.52 16.94 6.92
CA ASP A 121 -9.84 17.57 5.63
C ASP A 121 -11.08 16.92 4.99
N GLN A 122 -12.09 17.73 4.63
CA GLN A 122 -13.29 17.27 3.94
C GLN A 122 -13.02 16.82 2.50
N MET A 123 -11.93 17.32 1.89
CA MET A 123 -11.51 17.00 0.53
C MET A 123 -10.62 15.75 0.46
N LEU A 124 -10.33 15.11 1.59
CA LEU A 124 -9.40 13.98 1.67
C LEU A 124 -9.72 12.86 0.66
N GLY A 125 -11.01 12.56 0.44
CA GLY A 125 -11.41 11.56 -0.56
C GLY A 125 -11.04 11.94 -2.00
N THR A 126 -11.20 13.23 -2.35
CA THR A 126 -10.80 13.77 -3.67
C THR A 126 -9.29 13.78 -3.80
N VAL A 127 -8.57 14.19 -2.75
CA VAL A 127 -7.11 14.23 -2.72
C VAL A 127 -6.51 12.83 -2.88
N ALA A 128 -7.07 11.84 -2.17
CA ALA A 128 -6.71 10.43 -2.31
C ALA A 128 -6.85 9.90 -3.75
N TRP A 129 -7.90 10.33 -4.46
CA TRP A 129 -8.09 10.00 -5.86
C TRP A 129 -7.06 10.71 -6.75
N THR A 130 -6.81 11.99 -6.51
CA THR A 130 -5.79 12.77 -7.23
C THR A 130 -4.41 12.12 -7.09
N TRP A 131 -4.02 11.66 -5.89
CA TRP A 131 -2.75 10.96 -5.70
C TRP A 131 -2.62 9.68 -6.54
N LEU A 132 -3.71 8.93 -6.75
CA LEU A 132 -3.68 7.78 -7.67
C LEU A 132 -3.35 8.22 -9.10
N VAL A 133 -4.08 9.22 -9.58
CA VAL A 133 -3.97 9.72 -10.95
C VAL A 133 -2.58 10.30 -11.18
N GLU A 134 -2.11 11.15 -10.27
CA GLU A 134 -0.77 11.74 -10.33
C GLU A 134 0.32 10.68 -10.27
N ALA A 135 0.19 9.66 -9.42
CA ALA A 135 1.17 8.57 -9.37
C ALA A 135 1.23 7.82 -10.71
N LEU A 136 0.09 7.49 -11.30
CA LEU A 136 0.04 6.84 -12.62
C LEU A 136 0.65 7.73 -13.72
N GLU A 137 0.36 9.04 -13.70
CA GLU A 137 0.90 10.01 -14.66
C GLU A 137 2.41 10.19 -14.53
N ASN A 138 2.94 10.34 -13.32
CA ASN A 138 4.37 10.51 -13.04
C ASN A 138 5.19 9.31 -13.52
N HIS A 139 4.65 8.10 -13.36
CA HIS A 139 5.25 6.86 -13.86
C HIS A 139 4.97 6.60 -15.34
N LYS A 140 4.19 7.46 -16.01
CA LYS A 140 3.77 7.31 -17.41
C LYS A 140 3.07 5.96 -17.66
N ALA A 141 2.32 5.49 -16.67
CA ALA A 141 1.57 4.25 -16.71
C ALA A 141 0.32 4.47 -17.56
N ALA A 142 0.30 3.98 -18.80
CA ALA A 142 -0.83 4.18 -19.70
C ALA A 142 -2.04 3.33 -19.28
N TYR A 143 -3.19 3.96 -19.04
CA TYR A 143 -4.40 3.30 -18.56
C TYR A 143 -5.68 3.90 -19.14
N ARG A 144 -6.76 3.13 -19.00
CA ARG A 144 -8.14 3.56 -19.23
C ARG A 144 -9.09 3.02 -18.17
N ALA A 145 -10.36 3.44 -18.24
CA ALA A 145 -11.45 2.94 -17.40
C ALA A 145 -11.14 2.96 -15.89
N ALA A 146 -10.44 3.99 -15.41
CA ALA A 146 -10.14 4.17 -13.99
C ALA A 146 -11.40 4.59 -13.22
N GLY A 147 -11.58 4.00 -12.04
CA GLY A 147 -12.63 4.38 -11.10
C GLY A 147 -12.39 3.81 -9.71
N GLY A 148 -13.04 4.38 -8.70
CA GLY A 148 -12.86 3.96 -7.32
C GLY A 148 -13.70 4.73 -6.32
N THR A 149 -13.49 4.40 -5.05
CA THR A 149 -14.11 5.03 -3.89
C THR A 149 -13.06 5.24 -2.80
N ALA A 150 -13.04 6.42 -2.20
CA ALA A 150 -12.28 6.70 -0.99
C ALA A 150 -13.26 6.82 0.19
N THR A 151 -12.97 6.16 1.31
CA THR A 151 -13.78 6.18 2.53
C THR A 151 -12.91 6.61 3.69
N ARG A 152 -13.39 7.58 4.48
CA ARG A 152 -12.75 8.03 5.72
C ARG A 152 -13.48 7.43 6.91
N VAL A 153 -12.75 6.85 7.86
CA VAL A 153 -13.28 6.27 9.09
C VAL A 153 -12.72 7.04 10.28
N LEU A 154 -13.60 7.66 11.07
CA LEU A 154 -13.22 8.33 12.31
C LEU A 154 -13.56 7.40 13.48
N SER A 155 -12.56 7.12 14.31
CA SER A 155 -12.73 6.32 15.52
C SER A 155 -12.55 7.22 16.74
N GLU A 156 -13.63 7.47 17.47
CA GLU A 156 -13.59 8.16 18.76
C GLU A 156 -13.82 7.17 19.90
N SER A 157 -13.04 7.30 20.97
CA SER A 157 -13.13 6.40 22.12
C SER A 157 -13.95 7.02 23.26
N PHE A 158 -14.90 6.25 23.80
CA PHE A 158 -15.78 6.70 24.89
C PHE A 158 -15.78 5.73 26.08
N GLY A 159 -16.23 6.20 27.24
CA GLY A 159 -16.39 5.38 28.45
C GLY A 159 -15.06 4.75 28.92
N THR A 160 -15.03 3.43 29.07
CA THR A 160 -13.83 2.68 29.50
C THR A 160 -12.64 2.79 28.53
N LEU A 161 -12.87 3.28 27.32
CA LEU A 161 -11.84 3.51 26.31
C LEU A 161 -11.43 4.98 26.19
N ALA A 162 -12.02 5.91 26.95
CA ALA A 162 -11.82 7.35 26.81
C ALA A 162 -10.36 7.83 26.96
N GLY A 163 -9.47 7.01 27.51
CA GLY A 163 -8.03 7.29 27.57
C GLY A 163 -7.26 6.95 26.29
N ARG A 164 -7.90 6.31 25.29
CA ARG A 164 -7.27 6.02 23.99
C ARG A 164 -7.45 7.21 23.05
N PRO A 165 -6.41 7.63 22.33
CA PRO A 165 -6.56 8.66 21.30
C PRO A 165 -7.52 8.17 20.21
N GLY A 166 -8.25 9.10 19.60
CA GLY A 166 -9.00 8.79 18.40
C GLY A 166 -8.06 8.56 17.22
N SER A 167 -8.53 7.86 16.19
CA SER A 167 -7.79 7.62 14.96
C SER A 167 -8.63 7.98 13.74
N ILE A 168 -7.96 8.34 12.65
CA ILE A 168 -8.60 8.60 11.36
C ILE A 168 -7.94 7.69 10.34
N ASP A 169 -8.70 6.75 9.80
CA ASP A 169 -8.24 5.88 8.73
C ASP A 169 -8.81 6.38 7.39
N ILE A 170 -8.02 6.22 6.34
CA ILE A 170 -8.51 6.27 4.96
C ILE A 170 -8.43 4.89 4.32
N GLU A 171 -9.47 4.56 3.57
CA GLU A 171 -9.55 3.39 2.72
C GLU A 171 -9.80 3.81 1.28
N LEU A 172 -8.91 3.45 0.37
CA LEU A 172 -9.10 3.61 -1.07
C LEU A 172 -9.32 2.24 -1.72
N ARG A 173 -10.42 2.13 -2.47
CA ARG A 173 -10.67 1.03 -3.40
C ARG A 173 -10.70 1.60 -4.80
N ALA A 174 -9.80 1.14 -5.67
CA ALA A 174 -9.77 1.63 -7.04
C ALA A 174 -9.47 0.49 -8.01
N SER A 175 -9.74 0.74 -9.28
CA SER A 175 -9.37 -0.17 -10.35
C SER A 175 -9.24 0.58 -11.66
N TRP A 176 -8.36 0.10 -12.53
CA TRP A 176 -8.11 0.64 -13.86
C TRP A 176 -7.63 -0.46 -14.80
N THR A 177 -7.63 -0.17 -16.08
CA THR A 177 -7.27 -1.12 -17.13
C THR A 177 -5.96 -0.67 -17.78
N PRO A 178 -4.87 -1.46 -17.67
CA PRO A 178 -3.63 -1.19 -18.38
C PRO A 178 -3.83 -1.20 -19.90
N ASP A 179 -3.08 -0.37 -20.61
CA ASP A 179 -3.08 -0.36 -22.08
C ASP A 179 -2.25 -1.49 -22.70
N SER A 180 -1.40 -2.14 -21.91
CA SER A 180 -0.60 -3.28 -22.37
C SER A 180 -0.34 -4.28 -21.24
N SER A 181 0.30 -5.40 -21.58
CA SER A 181 0.82 -6.36 -20.61
C SER A 181 2.12 -5.90 -19.94
N ASP A 182 2.68 -4.74 -20.30
CA ASP A 182 3.73 -4.10 -19.51
C ASP A 182 3.09 -3.35 -18.34
N VAL A 183 3.18 -3.96 -17.16
CA VAL A 183 2.54 -3.47 -15.93
C VAL A 183 3.57 -2.96 -14.91
N GLN A 184 4.84 -2.82 -15.29
CA GLN A 184 5.91 -2.38 -14.40
C GLN A 184 5.59 -0.99 -13.81
N ALA A 185 5.36 0.00 -14.68
CA ALA A 185 5.06 1.37 -14.28
C ALA A 185 3.79 1.49 -13.42
N HIS A 186 2.83 0.58 -13.58
CA HIS A 186 1.63 0.56 -12.75
C HIS A 186 1.91 0.09 -11.32
N LEU A 187 2.79 -0.90 -11.15
CA LEU A 187 3.20 -1.38 -9.82
C LEU A 187 4.07 -0.33 -9.11
N GLU A 188 4.97 0.33 -9.84
CA GLU A 188 5.81 1.40 -9.30
C GLU A 188 4.96 2.61 -8.86
N ALA A 189 4.02 3.06 -9.71
CA ALA A 189 3.04 4.10 -9.37
C ALA A 189 2.23 3.75 -8.12
N TRP A 190 1.70 2.53 -8.06
CA TRP A 190 0.93 2.08 -6.90
C TRP A 190 1.80 2.01 -5.63
N SER A 191 3.07 1.61 -5.75
CA SER A 191 3.99 1.54 -4.61
C SER A 191 4.27 2.93 -4.02
N ASP A 192 4.52 3.92 -4.90
CA ASP A 192 4.69 5.32 -4.48
C ASP A 192 3.43 5.87 -3.84
N MET A 193 2.27 5.53 -4.38
CA MET A 193 0.99 5.91 -3.81
C MET A 193 0.80 5.35 -2.39
N VAL A 194 1.09 4.07 -2.15
CA VAL A 194 1.03 3.47 -0.81
C VAL A 194 1.97 4.20 0.16
N CYS A 195 3.16 4.60 -0.29
CA CYS A 195 4.09 5.39 0.51
C CYS A 195 3.56 6.80 0.82
N THR A 196 2.92 7.47 -0.14
CA THR A 196 2.26 8.77 0.08
C THR A 196 1.15 8.66 1.13
N PHE A 197 0.35 7.59 1.09
CA PHE A 197 -0.68 7.32 2.10
C PHE A 197 -0.09 7.08 3.49
N ALA A 198 1.12 6.51 3.56
CA ALA A 198 1.88 6.36 4.79
C ALA A 198 2.54 7.68 5.28
N GLY A 199 2.30 8.81 4.62
CA GLY A 199 2.88 10.11 4.97
C GLY A 199 4.35 10.26 4.55
N LEU A 200 4.91 9.35 3.75
CA LEU A 200 6.27 9.48 3.25
C LEU A 200 6.33 10.50 2.12
N PRO A 201 7.27 11.47 2.14
CA PRO A 201 7.39 12.45 1.06
C PRO A 201 7.75 11.75 -0.26
N PRO A 202 7.29 12.26 -1.41
CA PRO A 202 7.68 11.73 -2.71
C PRO A 202 9.20 11.89 -2.91
N LEU A 203 9.82 10.90 -3.55
CA LEU A 203 11.25 10.99 -3.87
C LEU A 203 11.46 11.96 -5.05
N PRO A 204 12.47 12.85 -5.01
CA PRO A 204 12.83 13.64 -6.18
C PRO A 204 13.28 12.74 -7.34
N ASP A 205 13.05 13.22 -8.57
CA ASP A 205 13.48 12.52 -9.79
C ASP A 205 14.96 12.10 -9.72
N GLY A 206 15.22 10.80 -9.89
CA GLY A 206 16.58 10.23 -9.94
C GLY A 206 17.24 9.92 -8.60
N VAL A 207 16.50 9.97 -7.48
CA VAL A 207 17.04 9.67 -6.14
C VAL A 207 16.49 8.35 -5.61
N THR A 208 17.34 7.33 -5.49
CA THR A 208 17.06 6.14 -4.68
C THR A 208 17.35 6.46 -3.21
N ALA A 209 16.38 6.21 -2.31
CA ALA A 209 16.61 6.36 -0.87
C ALA A 209 17.78 5.47 -0.42
N LEU A 210 18.80 6.08 0.18
CA LEU A 210 19.95 5.34 0.72
C LEU A 210 19.48 4.51 1.92
N PRO A 211 19.79 3.20 1.99
CA PRO A 211 19.43 2.39 3.14
C PRO A 211 20.12 2.95 4.39
N HIS A 212 19.33 3.29 5.41
CA HIS A 212 19.85 3.82 6.67
C HIS A 212 20.62 2.69 7.39
N ARG A 213 21.94 2.67 7.22
CA ARG A 213 22.81 1.65 7.83
C ARG A 213 22.87 1.90 9.34
N ARG A 214 22.14 1.09 10.12
CA ARG A 214 22.31 1.02 11.57
C ARG A 214 23.78 0.73 11.89
N ARG A 215 24.46 1.67 12.52
CA ARG A 215 25.74 1.40 13.21
C ARG A 215 25.39 0.60 14.46
N SER A 216 25.76 -0.68 14.44
CA SER A 216 25.83 -1.56 15.62
C SER A 216 26.80 -1.03 16.66
#